data_AF-A0A4Q2XXC6-F1
#
_entry.id   AF-A0A4Q2XXC6-F1
#
_cell.length_a   1.000
_cell.length_b   1.000
_cell.length_c   1.000
_cell.angle_alpha   90.00
_cell.angle_beta   90.00
_cell.angle_gamma   90.00
#
_symmetry.space_group_name_H-M   'P 1'
#
loop_
_entity.id
_entity.type
_entity.pdbx_description
1 polymer ?
#
loop_
_entity_poly.entity_id
_entity_poly.type
_entity_poly.pdbx_seq_one_letter_code
_entity_poly.pdbx_strand_id
1 'polypeptide(L)'
;MTPEKSTRGRPRAFDRTAALDAAMGVFWRKSYTATSMNDLCEAMGIGSPSLYAAFGSKEQLYAEAIRHYNEKSGPILRDAVESAPTARLGIEAYL
;
A
#
# COMPACT_ATOMS: atom_id res chain seq x y z
N MET A 1 6.25 -28.24 40.10
CA MET A 1 6.79 -27.13 39.27
C MET A 1 6.21 -27.31 37.88
N THR A 2 5.12 -26.58 37.58
CA THR A 2 4.45 -26.61 36.27
C THR A 2 5.21 -25.75 35.26
N PRO A 3 5.36 -26.16 33.99
CA PRO A 3 6.03 -25.35 33.00
C PRO A 3 5.15 -24.15 32.63
N GLU A 4 5.73 -22.94 32.64
CA GLU A 4 5.08 -21.72 32.17
C GLU A 4 4.77 -21.83 30.68
N LYS A 5 3.49 -21.61 30.33
CA LYS A 5 3.04 -21.46 28.94
C LYS A 5 3.58 -20.13 28.41
N SER A 6 4.53 -20.21 27.47
CA SER A 6 4.93 -19.07 26.64
C SER A 6 3.70 -18.51 25.91
N THR A 7 3.38 -17.25 26.16
CA THR A 7 2.26 -16.54 25.57
C THR A 7 2.50 -16.34 24.08
N ARG A 8 2.03 -17.30 23.28
CA ARG A 8 1.96 -17.28 21.82
C ARG A 8 0.94 -16.22 21.40
N GLY A 9 1.29 -14.92 21.48
CA GLY A 9 0.24 -13.90 21.56
C GLY A 9 0.65 -12.45 21.34
N ARG A 10 1.46 -12.17 20.33
CA ARG A 10 1.26 -10.93 19.55
C ARG A 10 1.78 -11.18 18.13
N PRO A 11 0.91 -11.30 17.12
CA PRO A 11 1.39 -11.18 15.74
C PRO A 11 2.19 -9.87 15.65
N ARG A 12 3.39 -9.89 15.06
CA ARG A 12 4.07 -8.63 14.73
C ARG A 12 3.11 -7.86 13.82
N ALA A 13 2.51 -6.80 14.34
CA ALA A 13 1.72 -5.90 13.52
C ALA A 13 2.68 -5.34 12.46
N PHE A 14 2.31 -5.49 11.19
CA PHE A 14 3.08 -4.91 10.10
C PHE A 14 2.55 -3.50 9.83
N ASP A 15 3.41 -2.65 9.29
CA ASP A 15 2.99 -1.32 8.84
C ASP A 15 2.17 -1.46 7.55
N ARG A 16 0.86 -1.20 7.66
CA ARG A 16 -0.06 -1.32 6.52
C ARG A 16 0.27 -0.33 5.41
N THR A 17 0.67 0.90 5.76
CA THR A 17 1.01 1.95 4.80
C THR A 17 2.26 1.57 4.02
N ALA A 18 3.30 1.12 4.71
CA ALA A 18 4.52 0.63 4.05
C ALA A 18 4.24 -0.58 3.14
N ALA A 19 3.35 -1.48 3.57
CA ALA A 19 2.93 -2.62 2.77
C ALA A 19 2.15 -2.21 1.51
N LEU A 20 1.28 -1.20 1.59
CA LEU A 20 0.57 -0.67 0.42
C LEU A 20 1.51 0.04 -0.56
N ASP A 21 2.48 0.82 -0.05
CA ASP A 21 3.53 1.43 -0.88
C ASP A 21 4.35 0.35 -1.62
N ALA A 22 4.70 -0.75 -0.94
CA ALA A 22 5.42 -1.87 -1.54
C ALA A 22 4.57 -2.61 -2.60
N ALA A 23 3.30 -2.91 -2.29
CA ALA A 23 2.38 -3.57 -3.21
C ALA A 23 2.18 -2.76 -4.49
N MET A 24 1.99 -1.44 -4.36
CA MET A 24 1.90 -0.50 -5.47
C MET A 24 3.13 -0.59 -6.39
N GLY A 25 4.33 -0.62 -5.80
CA GLY A 25 5.57 -0.79 -6.56
C GLY A 25 5.62 -2.09 -7.37
N VAL A 26 5.10 -3.20 -6.83
CA VAL A 26 5.01 -4.48 -7.57
C VAL A 26 4.02 -4.36 -8.72
N PHE A 27 2.82 -3.83 -8.46
CA PHE A 27 1.80 -3.67 -9.50
C PHE A 27 2.26 -2.77 -10.64
N TRP A 28 3.02 -1.70 -10.36
CA TRP A 28 3.61 -0.85 -11.39
C TRP A 28 4.65 -1.57 -12.25
N ARG A 29 5.51 -2.38 -11.64
CA ARG A 29 6.56 -3.09 -12.37
C ARG A 29 6.04 -4.28 -13.16
N LYS A 30 5.07 -5.02 -12.62
CA LYS A 30 4.61 -6.31 -13.18
C LYS A 30 3.22 -6.26 -13.80
N SER A 31 2.48 -5.16 -13.71
CA SER A 31 1.04 -5.06 -13.97
C SER A 31 0.17 -5.88 -13.01
N TYR A 32 -1.14 -5.60 -13.00
CA TYR A 32 -2.11 -6.36 -12.22
C TYR A 32 -2.10 -7.86 -12.56
N THR A 33 -2.13 -8.20 -13.85
CA THR A 33 -2.32 -9.57 -14.33
C THR A 33 -1.10 -10.45 -14.03
N ALA A 34 0.12 -9.92 -14.22
CA ALA A 34 1.36 -10.67 -14.00
C ALA A 34 1.86 -10.64 -12.54
N THR A 35 1.17 -9.95 -11.64
CA THR A 35 1.46 -9.98 -10.20
C THR A 35 0.77 -11.16 -9.53
N SER A 36 1.55 -11.97 -8.80
CA SER A 36 1.05 -13.06 -7.97
C SER A 36 0.92 -12.66 -6.50
N MET A 37 0.17 -13.44 -5.72
CA MET A 37 0.07 -13.23 -4.27
C MET A 37 1.40 -13.45 -3.53
N ASN A 38 2.28 -14.31 -4.06
CA ASN A 38 3.61 -14.51 -3.50
C ASN A 38 4.53 -13.30 -3.72
N ASP A 39 4.50 -12.71 -4.92
CA ASP A 39 5.25 -11.47 -5.19
C ASP A 39 4.89 -10.37 -4.19
N LEU A 40 3.59 -10.27 -3.86
CA LEU A 40 3.06 -9.30 -2.91
C LEU A 40 3.51 -9.61 -1.49
N CYS A 41 3.42 -10.87 -1.04
CA CYS A 41 3.91 -11.29 0.27
C CYS A 41 5.40 -10.96 0.45
N GLU A 42 6.22 -11.27 -0.55
CA GLU A 42 7.66 -11.01 -0.53
C GLU A 42 7.96 -9.51 -0.45
N ALA A 43 7.36 -8.71 -1.33
CA ALA A 43 7.58 -7.27 -1.37
C ALA A 43 7.09 -6.55 -0.10
N MET A 44 5.97 -7.01 0.47
CA MET A 44 5.36 -6.44 1.67
C MET A 44 6.04 -6.93 2.97
N GLY A 45 6.89 -7.96 2.89
CA GLY A 45 7.53 -8.56 4.06
C GLY A 45 6.55 -9.23 5.02
N ILE A 46 5.40 -9.70 4.53
CA ILE A 46 4.35 -10.35 5.32
C ILE A 46 4.04 -11.75 4.80
N GLY A 47 3.65 -12.65 5.71
CA GLY A 47 3.22 -13.99 5.33
C GLY A 47 1.84 -13.97 4.67
N SER A 48 1.56 -14.96 3.81
CA SER A 48 0.25 -15.08 3.13
C SER A 48 -0.94 -15.03 4.08
N PRO A 49 -0.97 -15.71 5.25
CA PRO A 49 -2.10 -15.61 6.17
C PRO A 49 -2.38 -14.17 6.63
N SER A 50 -1.33 -13.39 6.90
CA SER A 50 -1.47 -11.98 7.29
C SER A 50 -1.94 -11.11 6.13
N LEU A 51 -1.46 -11.37 4.91
CA LEU A 51 -1.91 -10.65 3.72
C LEU A 51 -3.40 -10.90 3.47
N TYR A 52 -3.81 -12.16 3.39
CA TYR A 52 -5.22 -12.53 3.17
C TYR A 52 -6.13 -12.00 4.30
N ALA A 53 -5.69 -12.06 5.56
CA ALA A 53 -6.47 -11.53 6.68
C ALA A 53 -6.61 -10.00 6.63
N ALA A 54 -5.59 -9.29 6.15
CA ALA A 54 -5.58 -7.82 6.15
C ALA A 54 -6.16 -7.18 4.89
N PHE A 55 -6.08 -7.85 3.75
CA PHE A 55 -6.43 -7.29 2.43
C PHE A 55 -7.39 -8.15 1.62
N GLY A 56 -7.65 -9.40 2.05
CA GLY A 56 -8.55 -10.31 1.35
C GLY A 56 -7.96 -10.82 0.04
N SER A 57 -8.33 -10.26 -1.10
CA SER A 57 -7.91 -10.73 -2.43
C SER A 57 -6.89 -9.83 -3.13
N LYS A 58 -6.33 -10.28 -4.27
CA LYS A 58 -5.46 -9.45 -5.12
C LYS A 58 -6.21 -8.22 -5.64
N GLU A 59 -7.47 -8.40 -6.05
CA GLU A 59 -8.36 -7.34 -6.51
C GLU A 59 -8.56 -6.29 -5.43
N GLN A 60 -8.85 -6.72 -4.20
CA GLN A 60 -9.06 -5.82 -3.06
C GLN A 60 -7.80 -5.08 -2.68
N LEU A 61 -6.66 -5.77 -2.60
CA LEU A 61 -5.35 -5.14 -2.37
C LEU A 61 -4.98 -4.15 -3.48
N TYR A 62 -5.26 -4.48 -4.74
CA TYR A 62 -5.01 -3.57 -5.87
C TYR A 62 -5.86 -2.30 -5.79
N ALA A 63 -7.16 -2.44 -5.53
CA ALA A 63 -8.06 -1.30 -5.35
C ALA A 63 -7.63 -0.43 -4.17
N GLU A 64 -7.20 -1.04 -3.06
CA GLU A 64 -6.70 -0.31 -1.90
C GLU A 64 -5.37 0.40 -2.18
N ALA A 65 -4.44 -0.23 -2.89
CA ALA A 65 -3.18 0.40 -3.29
C ALA A 65 -3.40 1.63 -4.19
N ILE A 66 -4.35 1.56 -5.14
CA ILE A 66 -4.73 2.71 -5.97
C ILE A 66 -5.35 3.82 -5.12
N ARG A 67 -6.25 3.46 -4.20
CA ARG A 67 -6.89 4.43 -3.30
C ARG A 67 -5.85 5.12 -2.42
N HIS A 68 -4.93 4.37 -1.83
CA HIS A 68 -3.79 4.89 -1.06
C HIS A 68 -2.93 5.85 -1.88
N TYR A 69 -2.62 5.51 -3.14
CA TYR A 69 -1.92 6.41 -4.05
C TYR A 69 -2.67 7.73 -4.28
N ASN A 70 -3.97 7.65 -4.54
CA ASN A 70 -4.82 8.83 -4.78
C ASN A 70 -4.96 9.70 -3.54
N GLU A 71 -5.07 9.10 -2.36
CA GLU A 71 -5.12 9.81 -1.07
C GLU A 71 -3.79 10.51 -0.78
N LYS A 72 -2.65 9.92 -1.15
CA LYS A 72 -1.31 10.49 -0.96
C LYS A 72 -0.97 11.57 -1.99
N SER A 73 -1.37 11.40 -3.24
CA SER A 73 -0.92 12.24 -4.37
C SER A 73 -1.96 13.26 -4.82
N GLY A 74 -3.25 12.94 -4.63
CA GLY A 74 -4.37 13.80 -5.02
C GLY A 74 -4.35 15.19 -4.37
N PRO A 75 -4.06 15.33 -3.06
CA PRO A 75 -3.92 16.63 -2.43
C PRO A 75 -2.80 17.48 -3.03
N ILE A 76 -1.66 16.88 -3.40
CA ILE A 76 -0.50 17.62 -3.93
C ILE A 76 -0.87 18.36 -5.22
N LEU A 77 -1.48 17.65 -6.18
CA LEU A 77 -1.93 18.27 -7.43
C LEU A 77 -3.04 19.29 -7.18
N ARG A 78 -4.01 18.94 -6.33
CA ARG A 78 -5.13 19.82 -6.00
C ARG A 78 -4.64 21.14 -5.41
N ASP A 79 -3.78 21.07 -4.39
CA ASP A 79 -3.26 22.23 -3.68
C ASP A 79 -2.41 23.10 -4.61
N ALA A 80 -1.58 22.48 -5.46
CA ALA A 80 -0.79 23.20 -6.46
C ALA A 80 -1.66 23.96 -7.46
N VAL A 81 -2.77 23.36 -7.91
CA VAL A 81 -3.69 23.97 -8.88
C VAL A 81 -4.58 25.04 -8.22
N GLU A 82 -5.14 24.76 -7.03
CA GLU A 82 -6.03 25.68 -6.31
C GLU A 82 -5.28 26.92 -5.80
N SER A 83 -4.00 26.79 -5.48
CA SER A 83 -3.16 27.90 -4.99
C SER A 83 -2.55 28.76 -6.10
N ALA A 84 -2.58 28.29 -7.35
CA ALA A 84 -1.91 28.97 -8.46
C ALA A 84 -2.81 30.03 -9.13
N PRO A 85 -2.26 31.22 -9.47
CA PRO A 85 -3.02 32.26 -10.18
C PRO A 85 -3.52 31.87 -11.57
N THR A 86 -2.91 30.87 -12.19
CA THR A 86 -3.30 30.35 -13.52
C THR A 86 -3.06 28.84 -13.59
N ALA A 87 -3.80 28.15 -14.46
CA ALA A 87 -3.65 26.71 -14.68
C ALA A 87 -2.22 26.30 -15.05
N ARG A 88 -1.52 27.10 -15.85
CA ARG A 88 -0.12 26.84 -16.24
C ARG A 88 0.80 26.80 -15.03
N LEU A 89 0.71 27.79 -14.14
CA LEU A 89 1.54 27.85 -12.94
C LEU A 89 1.22 26.72 -11.96
N GLY A 90 -0.04 26.28 -11.88
CA GLY A 90 -0.43 25.14 -11.05
C GLY A 90 0.17 23.82 -11.53
N ILE A 91 0.21 23.60 -12.85
CA ILE A 91 0.87 22.43 -13.44
C ILE A 91 2.39 22.51 -13.23
N GLU A 92 3.01 23.68 -13.45
CA GLU A 92 4.46 23.88 -13.23
C GLU A 92 4.87 23.64 -11.77
N ALA A 93 4.02 23.97 -10.80
CA ALA A 93 4.31 23.76 -9.38
C ALA A 93 4.16 22.29 -8.92
N TYR A 94 3.51 21.44 -9.72
CA TYR A 94 3.29 20.03 -9.41
C TYR A 94 4.38 19.09 -9.96
N LEU A 95 5.05 19.48 -11.06
CA LEU A 95 6.06 18.69 -11.77
C LEU A 95 7.45 18.82 -11.12
#